data_AF-D3FRD9-F1
#
_entry.id   AF-D3FRD9-F1
#
_cell.length_a   1.000
_cell.length_b   1.000
_cell.length_c   1.000
_cell.angle_alpha   90.00
_cell.angle_beta   90.00
_cell.angle_gamma   90.00
#
_symmetry.space_group_name_H-M   'P 1'
#
loop_
_entity.id
_entity.type
_entity.pdbx_description
1 polymer ?
#
loop_
_entity_poly.entity_id
_entity_poly.type
_entity_poly.pdbx_seq_one_letter_code
_entity_poly.pdbx_strand_id
1 'polypeptide(L)'
;MTQKPQHIVSIMDFQLTEHQSIFVQFNGYDAIIEKKFTGEVKFLGGRPYGDIIHPERSSLSSECREYVRMVLLDKYERGEFS
;
A
#
# COMPACT_ATOMS: atom_id res chain seq x y z
N MET A 1 -25.56 -0.64 15.48
CA MET A 1 -24.83 -0.72 14.20
C MET A 1 -23.34 -0.64 14.54
N THR A 2 -22.62 -1.76 14.45
CA THR A 2 -21.18 -1.79 14.69
C THR A 2 -20.49 -1.23 13.44
N GLN A 3 -19.83 -0.08 13.55
CA GLN A 3 -19.01 0.43 12.45
C GLN A 3 -17.89 -0.59 12.19
N LYS A 4 -17.67 -0.95 10.92
CA LYS A 4 -16.52 -1.80 10.56
C LYS A 4 -15.24 -1.01 10.81
N PRO A 5 -14.19 -1.64 11.37
CA PRO A 5 -12.88 -1.01 11.49
C PRO A 5 -12.41 -0.52 10.11
N GLN A 6 -12.05 0.76 10.00
CA GLN A 6 -11.70 1.38 8.72
C GLN A 6 -10.17 1.51 8.58
N HIS A 7 -9.62 0.79 7.61
CA HIS A 7 -8.22 0.95 7.20
C HIS A 7 -8.01 2.28 6.48
N ILE A 8 -6.84 2.88 6.66
CA ILE A 8 -6.46 4.14 6.01
C ILE A 8 -5.13 3.96 5.29
N VAL A 9 -5.01 4.52 4.09
CA VAL A 9 -3.77 4.59 3.32
C VAL A 9 -3.66 5.98 2.71
N SER A 10 -2.53 6.65 2.95
CA SER A 10 -2.22 7.96 2.38
C SER A 10 -0.86 7.89 1.70
N ILE A 11 -0.81 8.27 0.42
CA ILE A 11 0.44 8.34 -0.33
C ILE A 11 1.24 9.54 0.19
N MET A 12 2.51 9.31 0.48
CA MET A 12 3.44 10.35 0.93
C MET A 12 4.25 10.88 -0.25
N ASP A 13 4.82 9.99 -1.04
CA ASP A 13 5.66 10.33 -2.19
C ASP A 13 5.74 9.15 -3.18
N PHE A 14 6.19 9.41 -4.40
CA PHE A 14 6.54 8.38 -5.36
C PHE A 14 7.70 8.82 -6.26
N GLN A 15 8.51 7.86 -6.69
CA GLN A 15 9.66 8.09 -7.54
C GLN A 15 9.69 7.09 -8.70
N LEU A 16 9.69 7.61 -9.93
CA LEU A 16 10.00 6.82 -11.12
C LEU A 16 11.51 6.67 -11.25
N THR A 17 11.96 5.46 -11.59
CA THR A 17 13.36 5.18 -11.89
C THR A 17 13.58 4.92 -13.38
N GLU A 18 14.84 5.02 -13.81
CA GLU A 18 15.26 4.83 -15.21
C GLU A 18 14.82 3.49 -15.82
N HIS A 19 14.58 2.47 -14.99
CA HIS A 19 14.14 1.14 -15.40
C HIS A 19 12.61 0.96 -15.39
N GLN A 20 11.84 2.05 -15.53
CA GLN A 20 10.37 2.04 -15.54
C GLN A 20 9.75 1.39 -14.28
N SER A 21 10.45 1.47 -13.15
CA SER A 21 9.90 1.06 -11.86
C SER A 21 9.52 2.27 -11.04
N ILE A 22 8.47 2.13 -10.24
CA ILE A 22 7.95 3.22 -9.43
C ILE A 22 8.02 2.81 -7.96
N PHE A 23 8.76 3.56 -7.16
CA PHE A 23 8.73 3.41 -5.71
C PHE A 23 7.63 4.31 -5.17
N VAL A 24 6.76 3.76 -4.32
CA VAL A 24 5.65 4.51 -3.71
C VAL A 24 5.79 4.38 -2.20
N GLN A 25 5.97 5.51 -1.54
CA GLN A 25 5.99 5.63 -0.09
C GLN A 25 4.63 6.08 0.42
N PHE A 26 4.15 5.44 1.47
CA PHE A 26 2.83 5.71 2.04
C PHE A 26 2.82 5.47 3.53
N ASN A 27 1.86 6.08 4.20
CA ASN A 27 1.50 5.76 5.56
C ASN A 27 0.08 5.22 5.62
N GLY A 28 -0.27 4.64 6.75
CA GLY A 28 -1.61 4.14 6.94
C GLY A 28 -1.93 3.74 8.37
N TYR A 29 -3.15 3.26 8.54
CA TYR A 29 -3.66 2.74 9.79
C TYR A 29 -4.33 1.39 9.55
N ASP A 30 -3.87 0.39 10.28
CA ASP A 30 -4.49 -0.92 10.33
C ASP A 30 -5.51 -0.95 11.46
N ALA A 31 -6.78 -1.05 11.11
CA ALA A 31 -7.87 -1.03 12.07
C ALA A 31 -8.14 -2.37 12.76
N ILE A 32 -7.51 -3.46 12.32
CA ILE A 32 -7.63 -4.78 12.96
C ILE A 32 -6.68 -4.89 14.15
N ILE A 33 -5.44 -4.42 13.99
CA ILE A 33 -4.41 -4.39 15.05
C ILE A 33 -4.23 -3.01 15.68
N GLU A 34 -5.09 -2.06 15.28
CA GLU A 34 -5.15 -0.68 15.76
C GLU A 34 -3.80 0.07 15.71
N LYS A 35 -3.02 -0.15 14.64
CA LYS A 35 -1.63 0.32 14.55
C LYS A 35 -1.40 1.17 13.30
N LYS A 36 -0.69 2.29 13.48
CA LYS A 36 -0.16 3.08 12.37
C LYS A 36 1.06 2.40 11.75
N PHE A 37 1.22 2.56 10.44
CA PHE A 37 2.37 2.02 9.72
C PHE A 37 2.87 3.00 8.67
N THR A 38 4.12 2.79 8.29
CA THR A 38 4.74 3.38 7.10
C THR A 38 5.18 2.22 6.22
N GLY A 39 4.96 2.35 4.92
CA GLY A 39 5.27 1.34 3.94
C GLY A 39 5.89 1.94 2.69
N GLU A 40 6.65 1.11 2.00
CA GLU A 40 7.12 1.37 0.66
C GLU A 40 6.81 0.14 -0.20
N VAL A 41 6.37 0.39 -1.44
CA VAL A 41 6.31 -0.65 -2.47
C VAL A 41 7.03 -0.20 -3.72
N LYS A 42 7.56 -1.17 -4.45
CA LYS A 42 8.04 -1.01 -5.81
C LYS A 42 7.03 -1.58 -6.78
N PHE A 43 6.56 -0.77 -7.73
CA PHE A 43 5.82 -1.23 -8.88
C PHE A 43 6.77 -1.72 -9.97
N LEU A 44 6.50 -2.93 -10.46
CA LEU A 44 7.15 -3.53 -11.62
C LEU A 44 6.07 -4.05 -12.57
N GLY A 45 5.99 -3.49 -13.78
CA GLY A 45 4.97 -3.89 -14.77
C GLY A 45 3.54 -3.78 -14.24
N GLY A 46 3.24 -2.73 -13.47
CA GLY A 46 1.93 -2.50 -12.85
C GLY A 46 1.60 -3.35 -11.62
N ARG A 47 2.55 -4.14 -11.11
CA ARG A 47 2.35 -4.95 -9.90
C ARG A 47 3.17 -4.38 -8.73
N PRO A 48 2.56 -4.13 -7.56
CA PRO A 48 3.29 -3.67 -6.39
C PRO A 48 3.97 -4.84 -5.65
N TYR A 49 5.22 -4.62 -5.23
CA TYR A 49 6.02 -5.53 -4.43
C TYR A 49 6.61 -4.78 -3.22
N GLY A 50 6.53 -5.37 -2.04
CA GLY A 50 7.11 -4.80 -0.83
C GLY A 50 6.78 -5.65 0.39
N ASP A 51 7.61 -5.56 1.43
CA ASP A 51 7.45 -6.37 2.64
C ASP A 51 6.15 -6.05 3.36
N ILE A 52 5.74 -4.77 3.34
CA ILE A 52 4.50 -4.29 3.94
C ILE A 52 3.24 -4.94 3.32
N ILE A 53 3.32 -5.43 2.07
CA ILE A 53 2.23 -6.15 1.40
C ILE A 53 2.49 -7.66 1.26
N HIS A 54 3.61 -8.18 1.77
CA HIS A 54 3.96 -9.60 1.65
C HIS A 54 3.20 -10.46 2.69
N PRO A 55 2.68 -11.65 2.34
CA PRO A 55 1.91 -12.49 3.26
C PRO A 55 2.64 -12.91 4.52
N GLU A 56 3.94 -13.16 4.42
CA GLU A 56 4.72 -13.70 5.54
C GLU A 56 5.65 -12.67 6.20
N ARG A 57 5.87 -11.52 5.55
CA ARG A 57 6.84 -10.51 6.03
C ARG A 57 6.16 -9.24 6.55
N SER A 58 4.88 -9.04 6.22
CA SER A 58 4.14 -7.90 6.69
C SER A 58 3.74 -8.05 8.15
N SER A 59 3.80 -6.95 8.89
CA SER A 59 3.23 -6.85 10.24
C SER A 59 1.75 -6.42 10.24
N LEU A 60 1.17 -6.19 9.06
CA LEU A 60 -0.24 -5.84 8.90
C LEU A 60 -1.13 -7.07 8.98
N SER A 61 -2.36 -6.87 9.43
CA SER A 61 -3.45 -7.83 9.25
C SER A 61 -3.65 -8.19 7.78
N SER A 62 -4.17 -9.38 7.51
CA SER A 62 -4.40 -9.82 6.13
C SER A 62 -5.35 -8.90 5.39
N GLU A 63 -6.37 -8.38 6.09
CA GLU A 63 -7.36 -7.45 5.59
C GLU A 63 -6.75 -6.09 5.24
N CYS A 64 -5.94 -5.52 6.14
CA CYS A 64 -5.26 -4.25 5.86
C CYS A 64 -4.28 -4.38 4.69
N ARG A 65 -3.61 -5.53 4.60
CA ARG A 65 -2.65 -5.81 3.55
C ARG A 65 -3.31 -5.88 2.17
N GLU A 66 -4.48 -6.50 2.11
CA GLU A 66 -5.29 -6.53 0.88
C GLU A 66 -5.86 -5.16 0.54
N TYR A 67 -6.33 -4.41 1.54
CA TYR A 67 -6.77 -3.02 1.36
C TYR A 67 -5.67 -2.13 0.79
N VAL A 68 -4.44 -2.21 1.33
CA VAL A 68 -3.28 -1.48 0.82
C VAL A 68 -3.02 -1.81 -0.65
N ARG A 69 -3.02 -3.09 -1.03
CA ARG A 69 -2.81 -3.50 -2.43
C ARG A 69 -3.88 -2.92 -3.35
N MET A 70 -5.15 -3.03 -2.96
CA MET A 70 -6.28 -2.51 -3.74
C MET A 70 -6.15 -1.00 -3.97
N VAL A 71 -5.86 -0.23 -2.92
CA VAL A 71 -5.67 1.23 -3.02
C VAL A 71 -4.51 1.58 -3.94
N LEU A 72 -3.37 0.91 -3.78
CA LEU A 72 -2.18 1.18 -4.58
C LEU A 72 -2.40 0.83 -6.06
N LEU A 73 -3.10 -0.28 -6.35
CA LEU A 73 -3.44 -0.68 -7.71
C LEU A 73 -4.42 0.30 -8.37
N ASP A 74 -5.50 0.70 -7.69
CA ASP A 74 -6.46 1.68 -8.23
C ASP A 74 -5.77 3.01 -8.57
N LYS A 75 -4.86 3.49 -7.70
CA LYS A 75 -4.06 4.70 -7.97
C LYS A 75 -3.12 4.55 -9.16
N TYR A 76 -2.46 3.39 -9.26
CA TYR A 76 -1.61 3.09 -10.41
C TYR A 76 -2.41 3.07 -11.72
N GLU A 77 -3.57 2.40 -11.73
CA GLU A 77 -4.45 2.31 -12.91
C GLU A 77 -5.02 3.67 -13.34
N ARG A 78 -5.21 4.59 -12.38
CA ARG A 78 -5.58 5.99 -12.64
C ARG A 78 -4.42 6.87 -13.14
N GLY A 79 -3.20 6.36 -13.19
CA GLY A 79 -2.01 7.13 -13.55
C GLY A 79 -1.59 8.15 -12.50
N GLU A 80 -1.94 7.96 -11.22
CA GLU A 80 -1.55 8.89 -10.15
C GLU A 80 -0.05 8.84 -9.81
N PHE A 81 0.70 7.87 -10.37
CA PHE A 81 2.13 7.71 -10.14
C PHE A 81 3.00 7.94 -11.40
N SER A 82 2.46 8.61 -12.43
CA SER A 82 3.15 8.88 -13.70
C SER A 82 3.38 10.36 -13.95
#